data_AF-C3MM87-F1
#
_entry.id   AF-C3MM87-F1
#
_cell.length_a   1.000
_cell.length_b   1.000
_cell.length_c   1.000
_cell.angle_alpha   90.00
_cell.angle_beta   90.00
_cell.angle_gamma   90.00
#
_symmetry.space_group_name_H-M   'P 1'
#
loop_
_entity.id
_entity.type
_entity.pdbx_description
1 polymer ?
#
loop_
_entity_poly.entity_id
_entity_poly.type
_entity_poly.pdbx_seq_one_letter_code
_entity_poly.pdbx_strand_id
1 'polypeptide(L)'
;MPNKLSKVLSVFENDRKLGFYRHKMMIINEEGKPSKFGINNLNKIYLDKEKVKLSQAYLIMFRNREGYAAVSSMIMRKNILLHRIEYLNKIRIATDSFYIISSLLSKYNIYLDNEILGKYRFQKVSASSRLTNFNEFVNYYTEKYKYQCLDMLAIYNLTKGTDLERFLYYDYIFLKVLHKLFSSNNECNLSIRDVFRLLYNPYGEKSLMNFVLGVASFLPLSVKRIIQRRIFNDRMLLYKKLFE
;
A
#
# COMPACT_ATOMS: atom_id res chain seq x y z
N MET A 1 0.83 -24.55 -2.55
CA MET A 1 -0.27 -25.21 -1.81
C MET A 1 -1.19 -25.80 -2.86
N PRO A 2 -1.31 -27.13 -2.94
CA PRO A 2 -1.94 -27.82 -4.07
C PRO A 2 -3.41 -27.44 -4.27
N ASN A 3 -4.14 -27.10 -3.20
CA ASN A 3 -5.58 -26.83 -3.25
C ASN A 3 -5.95 -25.34 -3.45
N LYS A 4 -4.99 -24.45 -3.74
CA LYS A 4 -5.27 -23.01 -3.88
C LYS A 4 -6.28 -22.74 -4.99
N LEU A 5 -6.06 -23.31 -6.18
CA LEU A 5 -6.90 -23.03 -7.35
C LEU A 5 -8.31 -23.59 -7.19
N SER A 6 -8.45 -24.81 -6.68
CA SER A 6 -9.76 -25.41 -6.40
C SER A 6 -10.53 -24.60 -5.35
N LYS A 7 -9.86 -24.14 -4.28
CA LYS A 7 -10.48 -23.27 -3.29
C LYS A 7 -10.94 -21.94 -3.89
N VAL A 8 -10.08 -21.26 -4.64
CA VAL A 8 -10.42 -20.01 -5.32
C VAL A 8 -11.61 -20.21 -6.26
N LEU A 9 -11.60 -21.29 -7.05
CA LEU A 9 -12.70 -21.61 -7.96
C LEU A 9 -14.02 -21.76 -7.21
N SER A 10 -14.04 -22.58 -6.14
CA SER A 10 -15.25 -22.80 -5.34
C SER A 10 -15.81 -21.50 -4.73
N VAL A 11 -14.94 -20.58 -4.32
CA VAL A 11 -15.34 -19.28 -3.76
C VAL A 11 -16.06 -18.42 -4.81
N PHE A 12 -15.58 -18.41 -6.06
CA PHE A 12 -16.21 -17.65 -7.14
C PHE A 12 -17.43 -18.35 -7.78
N GLU A 13 -17.52 -19.68 -7.69
CA GLU A 13 -18.69 -20.45 -8.12
C GLU A 13 -19.87 -20.26 -7.15
N ASN A 14 -19.58 -20.25 -5.84
CA ASN A 14 -20.59 -20.04 -4.79
C ASN A 14 -21.14 -18.61 -4.76
N ASP A 15 -20.39 -17.63 -5.28
CA ASP A 15 -20.83 -16.24 -5.33
C ASP A 15 -20.50 -15.59 -6.69
N ARG A 16 -21.52 -15.56 -7.56
CA ARG A 16 -21.42 -14.91 -8.88
C ARG A 16 -21.23 -13.39 -8.79
N LYS A 17 -21.59 -12.75 -7.68
CA LYS A 17 -21.42 -11.32 -7.44
C LYS A 17 -20.06 -10.99 -6.81
N LEU A 18 -19.28 -11.98 -6.37
CA LEU A 18 -17.91 -11.78 -5.93
C LEU A 18 -17.01 -11.36 -7.08
N GLY A 19 -16.25 -10.28 -6.91
CA GLY A 19 -15.33 -9.75 -7.91
C GLY A 19 -13.88 -9.73 -7.48
N PHE A 20 -13.63 -9.72 -6.18
CA PHE A 20 -12.29 -9.69 -5.61
C PHE A 20 -12.24 -10.58 -4.38
N TYR A 21 -11.23 -11.45 -4.36
CA TYR A 21 -10.93 -12.37 -3.28
C TYR A 21 -9.49 -12.16 -2.85
N ARG A 22 -9.24 -12.12 -1.55
CA ARG A 22 -7.89 -12.05 -0.99
C ARG A 22 -7.74 -13.06 0.12
N HIS A 23 -6.77 -13.96 -0.02
CA HIS A 23 -6.46 -14.96 1.02
C HIS A 23 -5.21 -14.57 1.79
N LYS A 24 -5.00 -15.17 2.97
CA LYS A 24 -3.77 -14.97 3.74
C LYS A 24 -2.57 -15.65 3.11
N MET A 25 -1.40 -15.15 3.46
CA MET A 25 -0.12 -15.77 3.11
C MET A 25 0.70 -16.03 4.37
N MET A 26 1.34 -17.19 4.43
CA MET A 26 2.36 -17.45 5.42
C MET A 26 3.64 -16.74 5.01
N ILE A 27 4.14 -15.85 5.85
CA ILE A 27 5.46 -15.24 5.63
C ILE A 27 6.51 -16.30 5.96
N ILE A 28 7.42 -16.53 5.02
CA ILE A 28 8.55 -17.45 5.18
C ILE A 28 9.86 -16.69 5.00
N ASN A 29 10.92 -17.12 5.69
CA ASN A 29 12.26 -16.58 5.50
C ASN A 29 12.91 -17.15 4.22
N GLU A 30 14.18 -16.79 3.98
CA GLU A 30 14.92 -17.19 2.78
C GLU A 30 15.11 -18.71 2.68
N GLU A 31 15.27 -19.39 3.82
CA GLU A 31 15.37 -20.85 3.92
C GLU A 31 13.99 -21.55 3.85
N GLY A 32 12.90 -20.80 3.74
CA GLY A 32 11.54 -21.31 3.64
C GLY A 32 10.87 -21.69 4.95
N LYS A 33 11.48 -21.36 6.10
CA LYS A 33 10.91 -21.55 7.43
C LYS A 33 9.86 -20.46 7.73
N PRO A 34 8.76 -20.79 8.43
CA PRO A 34 7.76 -19.80 8.85
C PRO A 34 8.39 -18.68 9.69
N SER A 35 8.02 -17.44 9.38
CA SER A 35 8.37 -16.29 10.19
C SER A 35 7.38 -16.12 11.35
N LYS A 36 7.85 -15.60 12.49
CA LYS A 36 6.97 -15.18 13.60
C LYS A 36 6.11 -13.96 13.22
N PHE A 37 6.47 -13.25 12.15
CA PHE A 37 5.73 -12.11 11.63
C PHE A 37 4.51 -12.56 10.83
N GLY A 38 3.34 -11.95 11.08
CA GLY A 38 2.13 -12.15 10.28
C GLY A 38 1.14 -13.20 10.79
N ILE A 39 1.33 -13.75 11.99
CA ILE A 39 0.40 -14.69 12.63
C ILE A 39 -0.65 -13.93 13.47
N ASN A 40 -1.37 -13.00 12.83
CA ASN A 40 -2.56 -12.41 13.47
C ASN A 40 -3.81 -13.17 13.01
N ASN A 41 -4.69 -13.51 13.95
CA ASN A 41 -6.02 -14.05 13.68
C ASN A 41 -6.91 -12.95 13.07
N LEU A 42 -6.73 -12.67 11.78
CA LEU A 42 -7.70 -11.87 11.05
C LEU A 42 -9.00 -12.64 10.92
N ASN A 43 -10.10 -11.92 11.12
CA ASN A 43 -11.43 -12.40 10.81
C ASN A 43 -11.64 -12.43 9.29
N LYS A 44 -12.52 -13.33 8.85
CA LYS A 44 -13.07 -13.31 7.50
C LYS A 44 -13.91 -12.04 7.34
N ILE A 45 -13.80 -11.38 6.20
CA ILE A 45 -14.52 -10.13 5.91
C ILE A 45 -15.17 -10.25 4.56
N TYR A 46 -16.48 -10.18 4.53
CA TYR A 46 -17.27 -10.10 3.31
C TYR A 46 -17.91 -8.72 3.20
N LEU A 47 -17.66 -8.04 2.09
CA LEU A 47 -18.23 -6.72 1.80
C LEU A 47 -19.27 -6.86 0.69
N ASP A 48 -20.54 -6.83 1.08
CA ASP A 48 -21.65 -6.69 0.15
C ASP A 48 -21.73 -5.22 -0.30
N LYS A 49 -21.39 -4.99 -1.57
CA LYS A 49 -21.26 -3.64 -2.15
C LYS A 49 -22.59 -2.90 -2.28
N GLU A 50 -23.71 -3.59 -2.16
CA GLU A 50 -25.04 -2.95 -2.12
C GLU A 50 -25.42 -2.48 -0.70
N LYS A 51 -24.79 -3.03 0.35
CA LYS A 51 -25.12 -2.75 1.75
C LYS A 51 -24.11 -1.83 2.45
N VAL A 52 -22.90 -1.74 1.93
CA VAL A 52 -21.80 -0.99 2.56
C VAL A 52 -21.43 0.22 1.72
N LYS A 53 -21.40 1.42 2.33
CA LYS A 53 -20.92 2.63 1.66
C LYS A 53 -19.47 2.47 1.23
N LEU A 54 -19.11 3.06 0.09
CA LEU A 54 -17.78 2.93 -0.50
C LEU A 54 -16.65 3.35 0.46
N SER A 55 -16.82 4.47 1.16
CA SER A 55 -15.87 4.97 2.18
C SER A 55 -15.72 4.01 3.37
N GLN A 56 -16.81 3.38 3.82
CA GLN A 56 -16.78 2.37 4.89
C GLN A 56 -16.05 1.10 4.41
N ALA A 57 -16.32 0.64 3.19
CA ALA A 57 -15.62 -0.50 2.60
C ALA A 57 -14.10 -0.26 2.52
N TYR A 58 -13.69 0.95 2.11
CA TYR A 58 -12.28 1.34 2.10
C TYR A 58 -11.65 1.29 3.50
N LEU A 59 -12.31 1.88 4.51
CA LEU A 59 -11.82 1.86 5.88
C LEU A 59 -11.71 0.44 6.45
N ILE A 60 -12.68 -0.44 6.15
CA ILE A 60 -12.62 -1.85 6.54
C ILE A 60 -11.40 -2.52 5.90
N MET A 61 -11.19 -2.35 4.59
CA MET A 61 -10.01 -2.91 3.91
C MET A 61 -8.70 -2.35 4.46
N PHE A 62 -8.63 -1.04 4.71
CA PHE A 62 -7.45 -0.38 5.24
C PHE A 62 -7.07 -0.89 6.63
N ARG A 63 -8.04 -1.04 7.54
CA ARG A 63 -7.83 -1.56 8.90
C ARG A 63 -7.43 -3.03 8.91
N ASN A 64 -7.85 -3.80 7.90
CA ASN A 64 -7.59 -5.23 7.80
C ASN A 64 -6.53 -5.58 6.75
N ARG A 65 -5.61 -4.65 6.46
CA ARG A 65 -4.54 -4.88 5.47
C ARG A 65 -3.39 -5.74 6.00
N GLU A 66 -3.26 -5.86 7.31
CA GLU A 66 -2.21 -6.68 7.95
C GLU A 66 -2.38 -8.16 7.57
N GLY A 67 -1.29 -8.92 7.53
CA GLY A 67 -1.31 -10.37 7.22
C GLY A 67 -1.63 -10.72 5.76
N TYR A 68 -2.07 -9.76 4.95
CA TYR A 68 -2.20 -9.92 3.51
C TYR A 68 -0.98 -9.31 2.80
N ALA A 69 -0.08 -10.16 2.31
CA ALA A 69 1.12 -9.75 1.60
C ALA A 69 0.97 -9.95 0.08
N ALA A 70 1.39 -8.95 -0.70
CA ALA A 70 1.59 -9.00 -2.16
C ALA A 70 0.34 -9.24 -3.04
N VAL A 71 0.45 -8.88 -4.32
CA VAL A 71 -0.50 -9.24 -5.40
C VAL A 71 -0.79 -10.74 -5.47
N SER A 72 0.16 -11.61 -5.10
CA SER A 72 0.01 -13.07 -5.21
C SER A 72 -1.11 -13.65 -4.33
N SER A 73 -1.59 -12.87 -3.36
CA SER A 73 -2.70 -13.23 -2.49
C SER A 73 -4.06 -12.76 -3.02
N MET A 74 -4.08 -11.96 -4.10
CA MET A 74 -5.26 -11.33 -4.67
C MET A 74 -5.74 -12.09 -5.90
N ILE A 75 -7.05 -12.24 -6.01
CA ILE A 75 -7.74 -12.81 -7.16
C ILE A 75 -8.87 -11.86 -7.53
N MET A 76 -9.02 -11.57 -8.81
CA MET A 76 -9.99 -10.58 -9.30
C MET A 76 -10.60 -11.03 -10.62
N ARG A 77 -11.88 -10.70 -10.85
CA ARG A 77 -12.48 -10.85 -12.17
C ARG A 77 -11.77 -9.97 -13.20
N LYS A 78 -11.42 -10.56 -14.35
CA LYS A 78 -10.73 -9.89 -15.47
C LYS A 78 -11.40 -8.58 -15.87
N ASN A 79 -12.72 -8.54 -15.90
CA ASN A 79 -13.45 -7.35 -16.34
C ASN A 79 -13.20 -6.14 -15.43
N ILE A 80 -13.00 -6.29 -14.12
CA ILE A 80 -12.68 -5.17 -13.23
C ILE A 80 -11.42 -4.43 -13.68
N LEU A 81 -10.42 -5.17 -14.19
CA LEU A 81 -9.17 -4.63 -14.71
C LEU A 81 -9.33 -4.02 -16.10
N LEU A 82 -10.05 -4.69 -17.00
CA LEU A 82 -10.22 -4.21 -18.38
C LEU A 82 -10.86 -2.81 -18.44
N HIS A 83 -11.81 -2.51 -17.57
CA HIS A 83 -12.45 -1.19 -17.50
C HIS A 83 -11.48 -0.06 -17.05
N ARG A 84 -10.27 -0.40 -16.57
CA ARG A 84 -9.31 0.53 -15.96
C ARG A 84 -7.89 0.33 -16.47
N ILE A 85 -7.73 -0.33 -17.61
CA ILE A 85 -6.43 -0.75 -18.14
C ILE A 85 -5.50 0.44 -18.42
N GLU A 86 -6.05 1.57 -18.84
CA GLU A 86 -5.29 2.80 -19.08
C GLU A 86 -4.62 3.35 -17.82
N TYR A 87 -5.25 3.17 -16.65
CA TYR A 87 -4.65 3.54 -15.38
C TYR A 87 -3.60 2.52 -14.96
N LEU A 88 -3.86 1.22 -15.15
CA LEU A 88 -2.88 0.16 -14.87
C LEU A 88 -1.57 0.37 -15.63
N ASN A 89 -1.65 0.78 -16.90
CA ASN A 89 -0.47 1.06 -17.73
C ASN A 89 0.42 2.20 -17.19
N LYS A 90 -0.08 3.02 -16.27
CA LYS A 90 0.67 4.10 -15.61
C LYS A 90 1.30 3.66 -14.29
N ILE A 91 0.91 2.51 -13.75
CA ILE A 91 1.39 1.99 -12.45
C ILE A 91 2.70 1.25 -12.63
N ARG A 92 3.72 1.61 -11.85
CA ARG A 92 5.06 1.00 -11.89
C ARG A 92 5.34 0.06 -10.73
N ILE A 93 4.96 0.43 -9.50
CA ILE A 93 5.35 -0.29 -8.28
C ILE A 93 4.21 -0.50 -7.28
N ALA A 94 3.10 0.22 -7.38
CA ALA A 94 1.97 0.15 -6.43
C ALA A 94 0.78 -0.65 -6.97
N THR A 95 1.04 -1.78 -7.65
CA THR A 95 0.01 -2.63 -8.27
C THR A 95 -1.02 -3.15 -7.26
N ASP A 96 -0.58 -3.52 -6.05
CA ASP A 96 -1.46 -3.92 -4.94
C ASP A 96 -2.54 -2.87 -4.65
N SER A 97 -2.14 -1.61 -4.51
CA SER A 97 -3.05 -0.49 -4.25
C SER A 97 -4.01 -0.30 -5.42
N PHE A 98 -3.52 -0.38 -6.66
CA PHE A 98 -4.37 -0.27 -7.84
C PHE A 98 -5.45 -1.36 -7.90
N TYR A 99 -5.10 -2.62 -7.60
CA TYR A 99 -6.08 -3.71 -7.57
C TYR A 99 -7.12 -3.54 -6.47
N ILE A 100 -6.69 -3.14 -5.26
CA ILE A 100 -7.61 -2.87 -4.16
C ILE A 100 -8.59 -1.76 -4.52
N ILE A 101 -8.11 -0.62 -5.01
CA ILE A 101 -8.98 0.51 -5.39
C ILE A 101 -9.88 0.15 -6.57
N SER A 102 -9.37 -0.57 -7.56
CA SER A 102 -10.19 -1.04 -8.70
C SER A 102 -11.32 -1.97 -8.27
N SER A 103 -11.08 -2.84 -7.28
CA SER A 103 -12.13 -3.70 -6.72
C SER A 103 -13.19 -2.89 -5.97
N LEU A 104 -12.76 -1.93 -5.15
CA LEU A 104 -13.65 -1.05 -4.38
C LEU A 104 -14.55 -0.22 -5.28
N LEU A 105 -14.04 0.27 -6.41
CA LEU A 105 -14.81 1.04 -7.39
C LEU A 105 -15.67 0.16 -8.31
N SER A 106 -15.57 -1.17 -8.22
CA SER A 106 -16.40 -2.07 -9.01
C SER A 106 -17.77 -2.29 -8.36
N LYS A 107 -18.70 -2.83 -9.15
CA LYS A 107 -20.02 -3.26 -8.65
C LYS A 107 -20.00 -4.59 -7.87
N TYR A 108 -18.86 -5.26 -7.82
CA TYR A 108 -18.75 -6.62 -7.32
C TYR A 108 -18.36 -6.67 -5.85
N ASN A 109 -18.86 -7.69 -5.14
CA ASN A 109 -18.54 -7.94 -3.75
C ASN A 109 -17.06 -8.29 -3.54
N ILE A 110 -16.58 -8.08 -2.32
CA ILE A 110 -15.19 -8.29 -1.92
C ILE A 110 -15.15 -9.29 -0.76
N TYR A 111 -14.24 -10.27 -0.83
CA TYR A 111 -14.04 -11.24 0.24
C TYR A 111 -12.56 -11.31 0.66
N LEU A 112 -12.30 -10.99 1.93
CA LEU A 112 -11.00 -11.16 2.57
C LEU A 112 -11.07 -12.38 3.48
N ASP A 113 -10.33 -13.41 3.12
CA ASP A 113 -10.36 -14.72 3.75
C ASP A 113 -9.15 -14.92 4.65
N ASN A 114 -9.35 -15.62 5.76
CA ASN A 114 -8.30 -15.90 6.72
C ASN A 114 -7.55 -17.20 6.46
N GLU A 115 -7.96 -17.97 5.45
CA GLU A 115 -7.29 -19.20 5.04
C GLU A 115 -5.93 -18.89 4.40
N ILE A 116 -4.91 -19.65 4.80
CA ILE A 116 -3.57 -19.53 4.24
C ILE A 116 -3.50 -20.38 2.97
N LEU A 117 -3.45 -19.73 1.80
CA LEU A 117 -3.34 -20.42 0.51
C LEU A 117 -2.01 -20.13 -0.22
N GLY A 118 -1.12 -19.35 0.38
CA GLY A 118 0.15 -18.96 -0.22
C GLY A 118 1.28 -18.83 0.79
N LYS A 119 2.52 -18.83 0.29
CA LYS A 119 3.73 -18.51 1.05
C LYS A 119 4.41 -17.30 0.43
N TYR A 120 4.74 -16.30 1.23
CA TYR A 120 5.46 -15.10 0.77
C TYR A 120 6.87 -15.15 1.34
N ARG A 121 7.87 -15.30 0.47
CA ARG A 121 9.28 -15.33 0.90
C ARG A 121 9.76 -13.91 1.12
N PHE A 122 10.00 -13.57 2.38
CA PHE A 122 10.57 -12.29 2.75
C PHE A 122 12.08 -12.36 2.56
N GLN A 123 12.57 -11.74 1.48
CA GLN A 123 14.00 -11.67 1.19
C GLN A 123 14.65 -10.52 1.95
N LYS A 124 15.84 -10.78 2.51
CA LYS A 124 16.68 -9.78 3.16
C LYS A 124 16.92 -8.61 2.23
N VAL A 125 17.20 -8.83 0.94
CA VAL A 125 17.45 -7.75 -0.03
C VAL A 125 16.22 -6.87 -0.27
N SER A 126 15.02 -7.46 -0.36
CA SER A 126 13.78 -6.71 -0.54
C SER A 126 13.40 -5.93 0.72
N ALA A 127 13.65 -6.50 1.89
CA ALA A 127 13.38 -5.89 3.18
C ALA A 127 14.43 -4.85 3.57
N SER A 128 15.68 -5.09 3.20
CA SER A 128 16.81 -4.24 3.51
C SER A 128 16.75 -2.93 2.78
N SER A 129 15.89 -2.71 1.78
CA SER A 129 15.74 -1.39 1.13
C SER A 129 17.10 -0.74 0.74
N ARG A 130 18.11 -1.56 0.43
CA ARG A 130 19.52 -1.14 0.24
C ARG A 130 20.09 -0.35 1.42
N LEU A 131 19.90 -0.87 2.64
CA LEU A 131 20.38 -0.31 3.90
C LEU A 131 21.90 -0.53 4.13
N THR A 132 22.63 -0.96 3.10
CA THR A 132 24.09 -1.15 3.07
C THR A 132 24.84 0.11 3.50
N ASN A 133 24.43 1.27 2.99
CA ASN A 133 24.89 2.56 3.48
C ASN A 133 23.83 3.66 3.30
N PHE A 134 24.04 4.79 3.99
CA PHE A 134 23.09 5.89 4.01
C PHE A 134 22.85 6.54 2.63
N ASN A 135 23.87 6.63 1.77
CA ASN A 135 23.71 7.25 0.46
C ASN A 135 22.90 6.36 -0.49
N GLU A 136 23.17 5.05 -0.49
CA GLU A 136 22.36 4.07 -1.24
C GLU A 136 20.91 4.06 -0.78
N PHE A 137 20.69 4.14 0.55
CA PHE A 137 19.37 4.29 1.12
C PHE A 137 18.65 5.54 0.57
N VAL A 138 19.30 6.72 0.62
CA VAL A 138 18.70 7.96 0.10
C VAL A 138 18.37 7.82 -1.38
N ASN A 139 19.29 7.32 -2.20
CA ASN A 139 19.09 7.14 -3.64
C ASN A 139 17.92 6.18 -3.94
N TYR A 140 17.85 5.06 -3.23
CA TYR A 140 16.76 4.09 -3.39
C TYR A 140 15.41 4.71 -3.05
N TYR A 141 15.32 5.45 -1.93
CA TYR A 141 14.06 6.06 -1.52
C TYR A 141 13.65 7.26 -2.37
N THR A 142 14.59 7.98 -2.97
CA THR A 142 14.30 8.99 -3.99
C THR A 142 13.52 8.40 -5.16
N GLU A 143 14.06 7.35 -5.80
CA GLU A 143 13.39 6.67 -6.92
C GLU A 143 12.09 5.99 -6.49
N LYS A 144 12.10 5.32 -5.33
CA LYS A 144 10.90 4.66 -4.80
C LYS A 144 9.77 5.66 -4.59
N TYR A 145 10.01 6.77 -3.88
CA TYR A 145 8.95 7.74 -3.59
C TYR A 145 8.50 8.52 -4.82
N LYS A 146 9.38 8.71 -5.81
CA LYS A 146 8.99 9.20 -7.14
C LYS A 146 7.93 8.30 -7.76
N TYR A 147 8.21 7.00 -7.92
CA TYR A 147 7.25 6.09 -8.56
C TYR A 147 6.00 5.85 -7.72
N GLN A 148 6.11 5.77 -6.38
CA GLN A 148 4.92 5.64 -5.53
C GLN A 148 4.02 6.86 -5.67
N CYS A 149 4.60 8.06 -5.74
CA CYS A 149 3.83 9.28 -5.91
C CYS A 149 3.13 9.35 -7.27
N LEU A 150 3.81 9.00 -8.36
CA LEU A 150 3.21 8.95 -9.71
C LEU A 150 2.12 7.89 -9.82
N ASP A 151 2.34 6.70 -9.25
CA ASP A 151 1.33 5.65 -9.20
C ASP A 151 0.10 6.10 -8.39
N MET A 152 0.31 6.77 -7.25
CA MET A 152 -0.79 7.27 -6.44
C MET A 152 -1.52 8.42 -7.11
N LEU A 153 -0.86 9.24 -7.93
CA LEU A 153 -1.55 10.23 -8.78
C LEU A 153 -2.50 9.53 -9.76
N ALA A 154 -2.07 8.45 -10.40
CA ALA A 154 -2.93 7.66 -11.29
C ALA A 154 -4.12 7.05 -10.53
N ILE A 155 -3.88 6.46 -9.36
CA ILE A 155 -4.92 5.89 -8.49
C ILE A 155 -5.88 6.97 -7.97
N TYR A 156 -5.38 8.12 -7.55
CA TYR A 156 -6.19 9.27 -7.13
C TYR A 156 -7.09 9.75 -8.27
N ASN A 157 -6.53 9.93 -9.48
CA ASN A 157 -7.32 10.32 -10.65
C ASN A 157 -8.41 9.30 -11.00
N LEU A 158 -8.18 8.01 -10.77
CA LEU A 158 -9.19 6.96 -10.95
C LEU A 158 -10.37 7.10 -9.95
N THR A 159 -10.15 7.73 -8.80
CA THR A 159 -11.18 7.89 -7.75
C THR A 159 -11.96 9.20 -7.82
N LYS A 160 -11.67 10.09 -8.79
CA LYS A 160 -12.32 11.39 -8.91
C LYS A 160 -13.84 11.26 -9.06
N GLY A 161 -14.58 12.12 -8.37
CA GLY A 161 -16.05 12.11 -8.35
C GLY A 161 -16.66 10.99 -7.50
N THR A 162 -15.85 10.28 -6.71
CA THR A 162 -16.32 9.23 -5.80
C THR A 162 -16.03 9.58 -4.34
N ASP A 163 -16.72 8.91 -3.41
CA ASP A 163 -16.48 9.04 -1.97
C ASP A 163 -15.04 8.71 -1.55
N LEU A 164 -14.26 8.00 -2.39
CA LEU A 164 -12.86 7.69 -2.11
C LEU A 164 -11.90 8.83 -2.44
N GLU A 165 -12.31 9.79 -3.28
CA GLU A 165 -11.42 10.83 -3.80
C GLU A 165 -10.64 11.51 -2.67
N ARG A 166 -11.34 11.89 -1.60
CA ARG A 166 -10.75 12.57 -0.46
C ARG A 166 -9.70 11.72 0.27
N PHE A 167 -9.92 10.41 0.39
CA PHE A 167 -8.98 9.50 1.05
C PHE A 167 -7.68 9.41 0.25
N LEU A 168 -7.79 9.10 -1.05
CA LEU A 168 -6.63 8.93 -1.92
C LEU A 168 -5.90 10.24 -2.17
N TYR A 169 -6.59 11.37 -2.10
CA TYR A 169 -5.95 12.68 -2.16
C TYR A 169 -4.97 12.91 -1.00
N TYR A 170 -5.31 12.52 0.23
CA TYR A 170 -4.39 12.64 1.36
C TYR A 170 -3.19 11.68 1.25
N ASP A 171 -3.43 10.45 0.80
CA ASP A 171 -2.34 9.50 0.54
C ASP A 171 -1.40 10.02 -0.55
N TYR A 172 -1.95 10.62 -1.60
CA TYR A 172 -1.17 11.29 -2.65
C TYR A 172 -0.36 12.46 -2.09
N ILE A 173 -0.95 13.36 -1.30
CA ILE A 173 -0.19 14.45 -0.66
C ILE A 173 0.96 13.92 0.18
N PHE A 174 0.71 12.88 0.98
CA PHE A 174 1.75 12.35 1.85
C PHE A 174 2.92 11.74 1.05
N LEU A 175 2.65 11.11 -0.10
CA LEU A 175 3.70 10.65 -1.00
C LEU A 175 4.48 11.81 -1.64
N LYS A 176 3.85 12.96 -1.90
CA LYS A 176 4.55 14.18 -2.31
C LYS A 176 5.50 14.69 -1.21
N VAL A 177 5.07 14.63 0.06
CA VAL A 177 5.92 14.94 1.23
C VAL A 177 7.15 14.04 1.27
N LEU A 178 6.94 12.72 1.17
CA LEU A 178 8.04 11.75 1.20
C LEU A 178 8.99 11.95 0.00
N HIS A 179 8.45 12.20 -1.20
CA HIS A 179 9.28 12.50 -2.36
C HIS A 179 10.12 13.77 -2.15
N LYS A 180 9.52 14.89 -1.71
CA LYS A 180 10.27 16.15 -1.46
C LYS A 180 11.28 16.03 -0.31
N LEU A 181 11.00 15.17 0.67
CA LEU A 181 11.93 14.89 1.76
C LEU A 181 13.22 14.24 1.24
N PHE A 182 13.13 13.36 0.25
CA PHE A 182 14.27 12.60 -0.30
C PHE A 182 14.86 13.20 -1.59
N SER A 183 14.07 13.94 -2.35
CA SER A 183 14.40 14.48 -3.66
C SER A 183 14.36 16.01 -3.68
N SER A 184 15.19 16.63 -4.52
CA SER A 184 15.07 18.03 -4.92
C SER A 184 14.30 18.21 -6.23
N ASN A 185 13.90 17.13 -6.90
CA ASN A 185 13.17 17.18 -8.16
C ASN A 185 11.69 17.55 -7.97
N ASN A 186 11.09 18.17 -8.99
CA ASN A 186 9.73 18.70 -8.98
C ASN A 186 8.68 17.79 -9.64
N GLU A 187 9.03 16.57 -10.06
CA GLU A 187 8.09 15.61 -10.68
C GLU A 187 6.83 15.35 -9.84
N CYS A 188 6.98 15.39 -8.51
CA CYS A 188 5.89 15.34 -7.55
C CYS A 188 5.86 16.61 -6.68
N ASN A 189 5.43 17.72 -7.28
CA ASN A 189 5.52 19.05 -6.67
C ASN A 189 4.57 19.23 -5.48
N LEU A 190 5.10 19.33 -4.27
CA LEU A 190 4.36 19.63 -3.04
C LEU A 190 4.26 21.15 -2.80
N SER A 191 3.04 21.65 -2.66
CA SER A 191 2.77 23.04 -2.27
C SER A 191 2.61 23.18 -0.75
N ILE A 192 2.78 24.40 -0.22
CA ILE A 192 2.51 24.65 1.20
C ILE A 192 1.04 24.41 1.57
N ARG A 193 0.11 24.66 0.63
CA ARG A 193 -1.32 24.38 0.80
C ARG A 193 -1.57 22.89 0.99
N ASP A 194 -0.84 22.03 0.29
CA ASP A 194 -0.92 20.58 0.48
C ASP A 194 -0.47 20.19 1.90
N VAL A 195 0.58 20.82 2.43
CA VAL A 195 1.06 20.55 3.80
C VAL A 195 -0.02 20.88 4.83
N PHE A 196 -0.62 22.07 4.76
CA PHE A 196 -1.70 22.44 5.69
C PHE A 196 -2.89 21.47 5.61
N ARG A 197 -3.19 20.94 4.42
CA ARG A 197 -4.26 19.95 4.25
C ARG A 197 -4.02 18.67 5.06
N LEU A 198 -2.77 18.28 5.35
CA LEU A 198 -2.46 17.08 6.15
C LEU A 198 -2.98 17.16 7.60
N LEU A 199 -3.07 18.37 8.19
CA LEU A 199 -3.68 18.56 9.51
C LEU A 199 -5.16 18.19 9.52
N TYR A 200 -5.82 18.42 8.38
CA TYR A 200 -7.26 18.19 8.22
C TYR A 200 -7.58 16.81 7.65
N ASN A 201 -6.61 15.88 7.61
CA ASN A 201 -6.89 14.49 7.21
C ASN A 201 -7.74 13.82 8.30
N PRO A 202 -9.05 13.60 8.09
CA PRO A 202 -9.94 13.08 9.12
C PRO A 202 -9.78 11.57 9.34
N TYR A 203 -8.91 10.93 8.54
CA TYR A 203 -8.70 9.49 8.53
C TYR A 203 -7.28 9.08 8.94
N GLY A 204 -6.40 10.06 9.21
CA GLY A 204 -5.01 9.82 9.56
C GLY A 204 -4.81 9.74 11.07
N GLU A 205 -4.49 8.55 11.59
CA GLU A 205 -4.10 8.35 13.00
C GLU A 205 -2.86 9.17 13.41
N LYS A 206 -2.11 9.70 12.43
CA LYS A 206 -0.86 10.45 12.63
C LYS A 206 -0.83 11.78 11.88
N SER A 207 -1.96 12.48 11.79
CA SER A 207 -2.11 13.75 11.07
C SER A 207 -1.05 14.80 11.46
N LEU A 208 -0.80 15.00 12.77
CA LEU A 208 0.22 15.92 13.27
C LEU A 208 1.63 15.52 12.84
N MET A 209 1.99 14.24 12.97
CA MET A 209 3.29 13.73 12.54
C MET A 209 3.49 13.92 11.03
N ASN A 210 2.46 13.63 10.23
CA ASN A 210 2.51 13.81 8.78
C ASN A 210 2.64 15.29 8.41
N PHE A 211 1.97 16.19 9.12
CA PHE A 211 2.13 17.63 8.96
C PHE A 211 3.56 18.08 9.30
N VAL A 212 4.12 17.64 10.43
CA VAL A 212 5.50 17.95 10.84
C VAL A 212 6.50 17.48 9.77
N LEU A 213 6.32 16.27 9.22
CA LEU A 213 7.12 15.79 8.08
C LEU A 213 6.91 16.65 6.83
N GLY A 214 5.68 17.10 6.60
CA GLY A 214 5.33 18.03 5.53
C GLY A 214 6.12 19.32 5.62
N VAL A 215 6.12 19.98 6.79
CA VAL A 215 6.92 21.19 7.04
C VAL A 215 8.41 20.88 6.88
N ALA A 216 8.88 19.77 7.46
CA ALA A 216 10.28 19.38 7.41
C ALA A 216 10.80 19.13 5.98
N SER A 217 9.93 18.75 5.05
CA SER A 217 10.30 18.54 3.64
C SER A 217 10.69 19.83 2.91
N PHE A 218 10.36 21.00 3.45
CA PHE A 218 10.78 22.31 2.94
C PHE A 218 12.11 22.82 3.53
N LEU A 219 12.66 22.12 4.52
CA LEU A 219 13.93 22.54 5.14
C LEU A 219 15.11 22.36 4.17
N PRO A 220 16.22 23.08 4.39
CA PRO A 220 17.45 22.90 3.62
C PRO A 220 17.93 21.45 3.61
N LEU A 221 18.63 21.05 2.55
CA LEU A 221 19.07 19.66 2.36
C LEU A 221 19.93 19.14 3.53
N SER A 222 20.75 20.01 4.15
CA SER A 222 21.53 19.69 5.34
C SER A 222 20.65 19.19 6.50
N VAL A 223 19.53 19.87 6.74
CA VAL A 223 18.57 19.50 7.80
C VAL A 223 17.76 18.26 7.39
N LYS A 224 17.33 18.18 6.12
CA LYS A 224 16.65 16.96 5.60
C LYS A 224 17.52 15.72 5.78
N ARG A 225 18.83 15.83 5.59
CA ARG A 225 19.77 14.72 5.81
C ARG A 225 19.79 14.20 7.24
N ILE A 226 19.61 15.07 8.25
CA ILE A 226 19.50 14.64 9.65
C ILE A 226 18.25 13.77 9.84
N ILE A 227 17.12 14.20 9.27
CA ILE A 227 15.85 13.45 9.33
C ILE A 227 15.96 12.12 8.59
N GLN A 228 16.50 12.14 7.37
CA GLN A 228 16.75 10.94 6.58
C GLN A 228 17.67 9.96 7.33
N ARG A 229 18.72 10.46 8.01
CA ARG A 229 19.65 9.64 8.79
C ARG A 229 18.97 8.97 9.98
N ARG A 230 18.06 9.69 10.65
CA ARG A 230 17.22 9.10 11.71
C ARG A 230 16.34 7.97 11.15
N ILE A 231 15.65 8.20 10.03
CA ILE A 231 14.84 7.18 9.36
C ILE A 231 15.69 5.96 8.96
N PHE A 232 16.91 6.20 8.46
CA PHE A 232 17.86 5.14 8.13
C PHE A 232 18.22 4.29 9.36
N ASN A 233 18.59 4.92 10.47
CA ASN A 233 18.94 4.23 11.72
C ASN A 233 17.75 3.42 12.27
N ASP A 234 16.55 3.99 12.26
CA ASP A 234 15.33 3.30 12.72
C ASP A 234 15.04 2.06 11.86
N ARG A 235 15.24 2.17 10.53
CA ARG A 235 15.09 1.04 9.60
C ARG A 235 16.17 -0.02 9.77
N MET A 236 17.42 0.39 10.04
CA MET A 236 18.49 -0.54 10.39
C MET A 236 18.16 -1.33 11.65
N LEU A 237 17.67 -0.66 12.70
CA LEU A 237 17.27 -1.33 13.93
C LEU A 237 16.14 -2.34 13.70
N LEU A 238 15.14 -1.97 12.89
CA LEU A 238 14.07 -2.89 12.51
C LEU A 238 14.61 -4.07 11.69
N TYR A 239 15.48 -3.82 10.71
CA TYR A 239 16.09 -4.86 9.88
C TYR A 239 16.84 -5.88 10.74
N LYS A 240 17.67 -5.43 11.69
CA LYS A 240 18.37 -6.32 12.61
C LYS A 240 17.40 -7.19 13.38
N LYS A 241 16.36 -6.60 14.00
CA LYS A 241 15.30 -7.36 14.71
C LYS A 241 14.58 -8.41 13.84
N LEU A 242 14.55 -8.23 12.52
CA LEU A 242 13.87 -9.13 11.60
C LEU A 242 14.76 -10.28 11.10
N PHE A 243 16.09 -10.10 11.07
CA PHE A 243 16.99 -10.94 10.28
C PHE A 243 18.33 -11.31 10.93
N GLU A 244 18.67 -10.69 12.05
CA GLU A 244 19.84 -10.98 12.89
C GLU A 244 19.35 -11.47 14.27
#